data_AF-A0A8H9DF04-F1
#
_entry.id   AF-A0A8H9DF04-F1
#
_cell.length_a   1.000
_cell.length_b   1.000
_cell.length_c   1.000
_cell.angle_alpha   90.00
_cell.angle_beta   90.00
_cell.angle_gamma   90.00
#
_symmetry.space_group_name_H-M   'P 1'
#
loop_
_entity.id
_entity.type
_entity.pdbx_description
1 polymer ?
#
loop_
_entity_poly.entity_id
_entity_poly.type
_entity_poly.pdbx_seq_one_letter_code
_entity_poly.pdbx_strand_id
1 'polypeptide(L)'
;MFSYYFQGIALGAAMILPLGPQNAFVMNQGIRRQYHIMIALLCAISDLVLICAGIFGGSALLMQSPWLLALVTWGGVAFLLWYGFGAFKTAMSSNIELASAEVLKQGRWKIIATMLAVTWLNPHVYLDTFVVLGSLGGQLDVEPKRWFALGTISASFLWFFGLAILAAWLAPRLRTAKSQRIINLVVGCVMWFIALQLARDGIAHAQALFS
;
A
#
# COMPACT_ATOMS: atom_id res chain seq x y z
N MET A 1 -25.61 6.70 14.04
CA MET A 1 -24.19 7.05 14.28
C MET A 1 -23.30 5.82 14.34
N PHE A 2 -23.49 4.88 15.28
CA PHE A 2 -22.71 3.63 15.30
C PHE A 2 -22.86 2.77 14.04
N SER A 3 -24.04 2.77 13.40
CA SER A 3 -24.25 2.09 12.12
C SER A 3 -23.28 2.57 11.03
N TYR A 4 -23.12 3.89 10.86
CA TYR A 4 -22.19 4.49 9.90
C TYR A 4 -20.73 4.21 10.26
N TYR A 5 -20.40 4.15 11.55
CA TYR A 5 -19.07 3.75 12.01
C TYR A 5 -18.73 2.31 11.59
N PHE A 6 -19.62 1.35 11.86
CA PHE A 6 -19.41 -0.04 11.44
C PHE A 6 -19.44 -0.20 9.92
N GLN A 7 -20.23 0.60 9.21
CA GLN A 7 -20.22 0.65 7.76
C GLN A 7 -18.87 1.14 7.22
N GLY A 8 -18.28 2.17 7.83
CA GLY A 8 -16.94 2.66 7.54
C GLY A 8 -15.87 1.60 7.81
N ILE A 9 -15.97 0.88 8.94
CA ILE A 9 -15.08 -0.26 9.23
C ILE A 9 -15.20 -1.33 8.14
N ALA A 10 -16.42 -1.76 7.82
CA ALA A 10 -16.64 -2.83 6.87
C ALA A 10 -16.12 -2.48 5.47
N LEU A 11 -16.38 -1.25 5.01
CA LEU A 11 -15.91 -0.78 3.71
C LEU A 11 -14.39 -0.57 3.70
N GLY A 12 -13.84 0.06 4.75
CA GLY A 12 -12.40 0.24 4.90
C GLY A 12 -11.67 -1.10 4.92
N ALA A 13 -12.17 -2.07 5.70
CA ALA A 13 -11.64 -3.43 5.70
C ALA A 13 -11.73 -4.06 4.30
N ALA A 14 -12.88 -4.00 3.63
CA ALA A 14 -13.06 -4.58 2.30
C ALA A 14 -12.08 -4.03 1.24
N MET A 15 -11.67 -2.77 1.35
CA MET A 15 -10.73 -2.13 0.42
C MET A 15 -9.26 -2.36 0.80
N ILE A 16 -8.95 -2.52 2.08
CA ILE A 16 -7.56 -2.66 2.56
C ILE A 16 -7.12 -4.14 2.62
N LEU A 17 -8.06 -5.07 2.83
CA LEU A 17 -7.78 -6.51 2.95
C LEU A 17 -7.21 -7.17 1.68
N PRO A 18 -7.63 -6.78 0.45
CA PRO A 18 -7.01 -7.28 -0.77
C PRO A 18 -5.49 -7.10 -0.73
N LEU A 19 -4.75 -8.18 -1.01
CA LEU A 19 -3.30 -8.19 -0.90
C LEU A 19 -2.65 -7.34 -2.00
N GLY A 20 -2.37 -6.07 -1.69
CA GLY A 20 -1.64 -5.13 -2.55
C GLY A 20 -0.14 -4.99 -2.21
N PRO A 21 0.57 -4.07 -2.91
CA PRO A 21 2.00 -3.81 -2.71
C PRO A 21 2.32 -3.36 -1.28
N GLN A 22 1.48 -2.49 -0.72
CA GLN A 22 1.62 -1.95 0.63
C GLN A 22 1.55 -3.07 1.69
N ASN A 23 0.58 -3.98 1.56
CA ASN A 23 0.44 -5.14 2.43
C ASN A 23 1.65 -6.10 2.33
N ALA A 24 2.11 -6.38 1.11
CA ALA A 24 3.30 -7.21 0.89
C ALA A 24 4.57 -6.59 1.51
N PHE A 25 4.73 -5.27 1.42
CA PHE A 25 5.85 -4.55 2.00
C PHE A 25 5.82 -4.57 3.53
N VAL A 26 4.67 -4.27 4.15
CA VAL A 26 4.47 -4.32 5.61
C VAL A 26 4.76 -5.73 6.13
N MET A 27 4.26 -6.76 5.44
CA MET A 27 4.48 -8.16 5.81
C MET A 27 5.97 -8.53 5.73
N ASN A 28 6.67 -8.20 4.64
CA ASN A 28 8.09 -8.48 4.48
C ASN A 28 8.93 -7.86 5.61
N GLN A 29 8.60 -6.62 6.01
CA GLN A 29 9.29 -5.92 7.07
C GLN A 29 8.92 -6.43 8.48
N GLY A 30 7.66 -6.86 8.67
CA GLY A 30 7.20 -7.61 9.84
C GLY A 30 8.00 -8.89 10.05
N ILE A 31 8.15 -9.71 9.00
CA ILE A 31 8.91 -10.97 9.06
C ILE A 31 10.40 -10.73 9.38
N ARG A 32 10.97 -9.63 8.86
CA ARG A 32 12.36 -9.22 9.16
C ARG A 32 12.51 -8.60 10.56
N ARG A 33 11.41 -8.34 11.27
CA ARG A 33 11.36 -7.62 12.56
C ARG A 33 12.11 -6.29 12.53
N GLN A 34 12.12 -5.61 11.38
CA GLN A 34 12.77 -4.32 11.21
C GLN A 34 11.75 -3.22 10.96
N TYR A 35 11.66 -2.27 11.88
CA TYR A 35 10.81 -1.08 11.77
C TYR A 35 9.33 -1.36 11.45
N HIS A 36 8.85 -2.58 11.68
CA HIS A 36 7.51 -3.01 11.26
C HIS A 36 6.38 -2.16 11.86
N ILE A 37 6.50 -1.75 13.13
CA ILE A 37 5.53 -0.82 13.76
C ILE A 37 5.61 0.58 13.15
N MET A 38 6.81 1.06 12.84
CA MET A 38 7.00 2.37 12.21
C MET A 38 6.36 2.41 10.81
N ILE A 39 6.49 1.32 10.05
CA ILE A 39 5.90 1.20 8.72
C ILE A 39 4.38 1.09 8.82
N ALA A 40 3.86 0.28 9.75
CA ALA A 40 2.42 0.21 10.01
C ALA A 40 1.82 1.57 10.38
N LEU A 41 2.52 2.34 11.23
CA LEU A 41 2.12 3.71 11.58
C LEU A 41 2.14 4.63 10.36
N LEU A 42 3.20 4.58 9.56
CA LEU A 42 3.32 5.39 8.35
C LEU A 42 2.19 5.06 7.36
N CYS A 43 1.80 3.78 7.24
CA CYS A 43 0.69 3.32 6.39
C CYS A 43 -0.61 3.91 6.90
N ALA A 44 -0.89 3.71 8.18
CA ALA A 44 -2.11 4.19 8.82
C ALA A 44 -2.24 5.72 8.77
N ILE A 45 -1.13 6.48 8.88
CA ILE A 45 -1.12 7.94 8.71
C ILE A 45 -1.37 8.34 7.26
N SER A 46 -0.74 7.66 6.30
CA SER A 46 -0.94 7.95 4.86
C SER A 46 -2.39 7.68 4.47
N ASP A 47 -2.94 6.55 4.89
CA ASP A 47 -4.35 6.21 4.72
C ASP A 47 -5.26 7.23 5.40
N LEU A 48 -4.96 7.67 6.62
CA LEU A 48 -5.74 8.71 7.31
C LEU A 48 -5.80 9.99 6.47
N VAL A 49 -4.66 10.44 5.94
CA VAL A 49 -4.62 11.63 5.09
C VAL A 49 -5.45 11.44 3.83
N LEU A 50 -5.32 10.29 3.15
CA LEU A 50 -6.04 9.98 1.93
C LEU A 50 -7.55 9.79 2.14
N ILE A 51 -7.95 9.11 3.21
CA ILE A 51 -9.36 8.91 3.60
C ILE A 51 -10.01 10.26 3.93
N CYS A 52 -9.34 11.09 4.73
CA CYS A 52 -9.82 12.44 5.04
C CYS A 52 -9.92 13.29 3.77
N ALA A 53 -8.89 13.28 2.92
CA ALA A 53 -8.92 14.00 1.65
C ALA A 53 -10.06 13.51 0.74
N GLY A 54 -10.28 12.19 0.65
CA GLY A 54 -11.36 11.60 -0.16
C GLY A 54 -12.76 11.96 0.33
N ILE A 55 -13.05 11.76 1.61
CA ILE A 55 -14.39 11.91 2.20
C ILE A 55 -14.80 13.39 2.34
N PHE A 56 -13.86 14.29 2.64
CA PHE A 56 -14.15 15.71 2.89
C PHE A 56 -14.02 16.62 1.67
N GLY A 57 -13.97 16.06 0.45
CA GLY A 57 -14.17 16.83 -0.79
C GLY A 57 -13.00 16.87 -1.77
N GLY A 58 -11.94 16.09 -1.54
CA GLY A 58 -10.84 15.95 -2.49
C GLY A 58 -11.18 15.08 -3.71
N SER A 59 -12.29 14.36 -3.71
CA SER A 59 -12.73 13.52 -4.84
C SER A 59 -13.00 14.33 -6.11
N ALA A 60 -13.45 15.58 -5.97
CA ALA A 60 -13.66 16.49 -7.08
C ALA A 60 -12.36 17.03 -7.71
N LEU A 61 -11.26 17.08 -6.95
CA LEU A 61 -9.99 17.67 -7.41
C LEU A 61 -9.14 16.70 -8.24
N LEU A 62 -9.12 15.42 -7.88
CA LEU A 62 -8.34 14.41 -8.60
C LEU A 62 -8.94 14.05 -9.97
N MET A 63 -10.26 14.11 -10.10
CA MET A 63 -10.97 13.94 -11.39
C MET A 63 -10.63 15.02 -12.43
N GLN A 64 -10.03 16.15 -12.01
CA GLN A 64 -9.73 17.28 -12.90
C GLN A 64 -8.32 17.24 -13.51
N SER A 65 -7.40 16.37 -13.05
CA SER A 65 -6.03 16.32 -13.58
C SER A 65 -5.61 14.91 -14.05
N PRO A 66 -6.02 14.52 -15.27
CA PRO A 66 -5.59 13.26 -15.90
C PRO A 66 -4.06 13.14 -16.02
N TRP A 67 -3.37 14.26 -16.22
CA TRP A 67 -1.91 14.32 -16.32
C TRP A 67 -1.20 13.95 -15.02
N LEU A 68 -1.77 14.32 -13.86
CA LEU A 68 -1.17 14.02 -12.55
C LEU A 68 -1.31 12.52 -12.23
N LEU A 69 -2.47 11.94 -12.55
CA LEU A 69 -2.68 10.49 -12.49
C LEU A 69 -1.70 9.74 -13.40
N ALA A 70 -1.50 10.20 -14.63
CA ALA A 70 -0.54 9.58 -15.56
C ALA A 70 0.90 9.61 -15.01
N LEU A 71 1.35 10.75 -14.48
CA LEU A 71 2.69 10.89 -13.92
C LEU A 71 2.90 9.98 -12.70
N VAL A 72 1.91 9.93 -11.80
CA VAL A 72 1.91 9.03 -10.64
C VAL A 72 1.95 7.56 -11.08
N THR A 73 1.15 7.20 -12.08
CA THR A 73 1.08 5.83 -12.64
C THR A 73 2.44 5.39 -13.20
N TRP A 74 3.03 6.17 -14.11
CA TRP A 74 4.32 5.84 -14.72
C TRP A 74 5.48 5.87 -13.71
N GLY A 75 5.46 6.80 -12.75
CA GLY A 75 6.40 6.81 -11.64
C GLY A 75 6.28 5.54 -10.78
N GLY A 76 5.06 5.10 -10.50
CA GLY A 76 4.77 3.85 -9.79
C GLY A 76 5.27 2.62 -10.52
N VAL A 77 5.04 2.53 -11.84
CA VAL A 77 5.55 1.43 -12.68
C VAL A 77 7.07 1.33 -12.57
N ALA A 78 7.78 2.45 -12.80
CA ALA A 78 9.25 2.47 -12.76
C ALA A 78 9.77 2.05 -11.37
N PHE A 79 9.15 2.57 -10.32
CA PHE A 79 9.53 2.26 -8.94
C PHE A 79 9.27 0.79 -8.57
N LEU A 80 8.10 0.24 -8.90
CA LEU A 80 7.72 -1.14 -8.60
C LEU A 80 8.59 -2.14 -9.36
N LEU A 81 8.95 -1.85 -10.62
CA LEU A 81 9.89 -2.66 -11.39
C LEU A 81 11.27 -2.69 -10.74
N TRP A 82 11.79 -1.53 -10.33
CA TRP A 82 13.08 -1.42 -9.65
C TRP A 82 13.08 -2.14 -8.29
N TYR A 83 12.02 -1.95 -7.49
CA TYR A 83 11.88 -2.61 -6.19
C TYR A 83 11.74 -4.13 -6.34
N GLY A 84 10.89 -4.60 -7.25
CA GLY A 84 10.71 -6.03 -7.55
C GLY A 84 12.00 -6.70 -8.03
N PHE A 85 12.79 -6.00 -8.86
CA PHE A 85 14.11 -6.47 -9.28
C PHE A 85 15.06 -6.66 -8.09
N GLY A 86 15.06 -5.71 -7.13
CA GLY A 86 15.83 -5.84 -5.89
C GLY A 86 15.44 -7.07 -5.06
N ALA A 87 14.14 -7.37 -4.99
CA ALA A 87 13.63 -8.56 -4.31
C ALA A 87 14.09 -9.86 -5.02
N PHE A 88 13.99 -9.92 -6.35
CA PHE A 88 14.48 -11.06 -7.13
C PHE A 88 15.99 -11.27 -7.02
N LYS A 89 16.78 -10.19 -7.10
CA LYS A 89 18.24 -10.26 -6.90
C LYS A 89 18.60 -10.85 -5.54
N THR A 90 17.85 -10.49 -4.50
CA THR A 90 18.05 -11.04 -3.15
C THR A 90 17.67 -12.53 -3.10
N ALA A 91 16.57 -12.93 -3.75
CA ALA A 91 16.15 -14.32 -3.83
C ALA A 91 17.14 -15.22 -4.58
N MET A 92 17.77 -14.71 -5.64
CA MET A 92 18.70 -15.43 -6.50
C MET A 92 20.16 -15.41 -5.98
N SER A 93 20.43 -14.71 -4.87
CA SER A 93 21.75 -14.73 -4.23
C SER A 93 22.10 -16.15 -3.74
N SER A 94 23.36 -16.55 -3.97
CA SER A 94 23.90 -17.83 -3.50
C SER A 94 23.97 -17.90 -1.98
N ASN A 95 24.00 -16.75 -1.29
CA ASN A 95 24.10 -16.68 0.16
C ASN A 95 23.06 -15.69 0.72
N ILE A 96 21.83 -16.19 0.91
CA ILE A 96 20.67 -15.34 1.22
C ILE A 96 20.74 -14.71 2.61
N GLU A 97 21.48 -15.32 3.54
CA GLU A 97 21.69 -14.77 4.89
C GLU A 97 22.58 -13.52 4.83
N LEU A 98 23.68 -13.57 4.07
CA LEU A 98 24.56 -12.42 3.83
C LEU A 98 23.82 -11.31 3.08
N ALA A 99 23.09 -11.64 2.01
CA ALA A 99 22.30 -10.67 1.26
C ALA A 99 21.20 -10.03 2.11
N SER A 100 20.54 -10.82 2.97
CA SER A 100 19.53 -10.31 3.91
C SER A 100 20.15 -9.43 4.98
N ALA A 101 21.36 -9.74 5.46
CA ALA A 101 22.12 -8.91 6.40
C ALA A 101 22.54 -7.56 5.80
N GLU A 102 22.93 -7.51 4.52
CA GLU A 102 23.19 -6.26 3.81
C GLU A 102 21.93 -5.41 3.62
N VAL A 103 20.79 -6.04 3.32
CA VAL A 103 19.49 -5.33 3.27
C VAL A 103 19.09 -4.85 4.67
N LEU A 104 19.43 -5.60 5.73
CA LEU A 104 19.19 -5.23 7.13
C LEU A 104 19.94 -3.95 7.54
N LYS A 105 21.08 -3.67 6.89
CA LYS A 105 21.87 -2.44 7.04
C LYS A 105 21.28 -1.25 6.28
N GLN A 106 20.18 -1.42 5.53
CA GLN A 106 19.55 -0.28 4.87
C GLN A 106 19.08 0.76 5.89
N GLY A 107 19.43 2.02 5.64
CA GLY A 107 19.04 3.12 6.49
C GLY A 107 17.52 3.30 6.55
N ARG A 108 17.02 3.69 7.72
CA ARG A 108 15.59 3.98 8.01
C ARG A 108 14.93 4.82 6.91
N TRP A 109 15.66 5.80 6.38
CA TRP A 109 15.21 6.67 5.30
C TRP A 109 14.84 5.95 4.01
N LYS A 110 15.61 4.94 3.61
CA LYS A 110 15.31 4.16 2.40
C LYS A 110 13.99 3.39 2.56
N ILE A 111 13.75 2.82 3.75
CA ILE A 111 12.53 2.08 4.07
C ILE A 111 11.32 3.02 4.07
N ILE A 112 11.45 4.20 4.69
CA ILE A 112 10.41 5.23 4.69
C ILE A 112 10.10 5.69 3.26
N ALA A 113 11.12 6.05 2.48
CA ALA A 113 10.95 6.50 1.10
C ALA A 113 10.32 5.41 0.23
N THR A 114 10.74 4.15 0.41
CA THR A 114 10.17 3.01 -0.32
C THR A 114 8.69 2.83 0.02
N MET A 115 8.33 2.88 1.30
CA MET A 115 6.93 2.77 1.71
C MET A 115 6.10 3.94 1.14
N LEU A 116 6.58 5.18 1.26
CA LEU A 116 5.85 6.35 0.78
C LEU A 116 5.66 6.25 -0.73
N ALA A 117 6.69 5.82 -1.45
CA ALA A 117 6.59 5.53 -2.87
C ALA A 117 5.56 4.45 -3.15
N VAL A 118 5.57 3.31 -2.44
CA VAL A 118 4.57 2.24 -2.62
C VAL A 118 3.14 2.74 -2.39
N THR A 119 2.93 3.61 -1.41
CA THR A 119 1.58 4.10 -1.04
C THR A 119 1.11 5.20 -2.00
N TRP A 120 1.95 6.20 -2.27
CA TRP A 120 1.58 7.41 -3.02
C TRP A 120 1.78 7.29 -4.53
N LEU A 121 2.66 6.41 -5.01
CA LEU A 121 2.78 6.14 -6.45
C LEU A 121 1.82 5.04 -6.94
N ASN A 122 0.89 4.61 -6.09
CA ASN A 122 -0.11 3.63 -6.46
C ASN A 122 -1.43 4.33 -6.86
N PRO A 123 -1.74 4.47 -8.16
CA PRO A 123 -3.00 5.09 -8.61
C PRO A 123 -4.25 4.35 -8.11
N HIS A 124 -4.17 3.04 -7.82
CA HIS A 124 -5.31 2.31 -7.22
C HIS A 124 -5.71 2.88 -5.87
N VAL A 125 -4.75 3.34 -5.06
CA VAL A 125 -5.05 3.96 -3.75
C VAL A 125 -5.96 5.18 -3.95
N TYR A 126 -5.76 5.95 -5.02
CA TYR A 126 -6.60 7.11 -5.31
C TYR A 126 -8.00 6.71 -5.78
N LEU A 127 -8.11 5.67 -6.60
CA LEU A 127 -9.42 5.14 -7.01
C LEU A 127 -10.20 4.64 -5.79
N ASP A 128 -9.57 3.87 -4.92
CA ASP A 128 -10.22 3.29 -3.74
C ASP A 128 -10.63 4.37 -2.72
N THR A 129 -9.74 5.35 -2.47
CA THR A 129 -9.98 6.39 -1.45
C THR A 129 -10.84 7.55 -1.94
N PHE A 130 -10.62 8.06 -3.14
CA PHE A 130 -11.33 9.24 -3.65
C PHE A 130 -12.58 8.88 -4.43
N VAL A 131 -12.56 7.81 -5.23
CA VAL A 131 -13.73 7.43 -6.04
C VAL A 131 -14.70 6.61 -5.20
N VAL A 132 -14.25 5.52 -4.58
CA VAL A 132 -15.16 4.62 -3.84
C VAL A 132 -15.50 5.19 -2.46
N LEU A 133 -14.51 5.34 -1.58
CA LEU A 133 -14.74 5.86 -0.22
C LEU A 133 -15.20 7.32 -0.23
N GLY A 134 -14.63 8.15 -1.11
CA GLY A 134 -14.96 9.56 -1.21
C GLY A 134 -16.38 9.82 -1.72
N SER A 135 -16.87 9.04 -2.70
CA SER A 135 -18.26 9.20 -3.18
C SER A 135 -19.28 8.73 -2.13
N LEU A 136 -19.06 7.56 -1.52
CA LEU A 136 -19.96 6.99 -0.51
C LEU A 136 -19.95 7.82 0.78
N GLY A 137 -18.77 8.22 1.26
CA GLY A 137 -18.64 9.06 2.44
C GLY A 137 -19.08 10.51 2.18
N GLY A 138 -18.91 11.01 0.96
CA GLY A 138 -19.25 12.38 0.56
C GLY A 138 -20.74 12.66 0.51
N GLN A 139 -21.56 11.65 0.17
CA GLN A 139 -23.03 11.70 0.11
C GLN A 139 -23.71 11.80 1.48
N LEU A 140 -22.98 11.51 2.57
CA LEU A 140 -23.51 11.57 3.93
C LEU A 140 -23.55 13.01 4.47
N ASP A 141 -24.51 13.29 5.34
CA ASP A 141 -24.55 14.53 6.13
C ASP A 141 -23.32 14.68 7.05
N VAL A 142 -23.05 15.89 7.53
CA VAL A 142 -21.82 16.25 8.25
C VAL A 142 -21.54 15.37 9.46
N GLU A 143 -22.56 15.04 10.25
CA GLU A 143 -22.40 14.21 11.45
C GLU A 143 -22.13 12.72 11.13
N PRO A 144 -22.96 12.01 10.33
CA PRO A 144 -22.69 10.62 9.96
C PRO A 144 -21.40 10.45 9.14
N LYS A 145 -21.02 11.44 8.33
CA LYS A 145 -19.75 11.47 7.58
C LYS A 145 -18.53 11.33 8.49
N ARG A 146 -18.52 12.01 9.64
CA ARG A 146 -17.41 11.92 10.63
C ARG A 146 -17.31 10.52 11.23
N TRP A 147 -18.44 9.93 11.61
CA TRP A 147 -18.48 8.57 12.15
C TRP A 147 -18.04 7.52 11.12
N PHE A 148 -18.45 7.68 9.87
CA PHE A 148 -18.00 6.83 8.77
C PHE A 148 -16.48 6.93 8.56
N ALA A 149 -15.93 8.14 8.46
CA ALA A 149 -14.49 8.35 8.33
C ALA A 149 -13.69 7.78 9.50
N LEU A 150 -14.16 7.99 10.74
CA LEU A 150 -13.54 7.41 11.94
C LEU A 150 -13.54 5.88 11.90
N GLY A 151 -14.63 5.26 11.42
CA GLY A 151 -14.71 3.82 11.23
C GLY A 151 -13.67 3.30 10.25
N THR A 152 -13.59 3.93 9.08
CA THR A 152 -12.62 3.56 8.04
C THR A 152 -11.17 3.71 8.51
N ILE A 153 -10.84 4.83 9.18
CA ILE A 153 -9.51 5.05 9.75
C ILE A 153 -9.20 3.99 10.80
N SER A 154 -10.15 3.69 11.69
CA SER A 154 -9.97 2.65 12.72
C SER A 154 -9.66 1.28 12.09
N ALA A 155 -10.32 0.93 10.98
CA ALA A 155 -10.05 -0.30 10.25
C ALA A 155 -8.63 -0.35 9.67
N SER A 156 -8.14 0.75 9.07
CA SER A 156 -6.76 0.84 8.55
C SER A 156 -5.73 0.65 9.66
N PHE A 157 -5.89 1.35 10.79
CA PHE A 157 -5.01 1.17 11.95
C PHE A 157 -5.04 -0.27 12.47
N LEU A 158 -6.22 -0.83 12.70
CA LEU A 158 -6.34 -2.20 13.22
C LEU A 158 -5.70 -3.21 12.27
N TRP A 159 -5.89 -3.04 10.97
CA TRP A 159 -5.35 -3.93 9.95
C TRP A 159 -3.82 -3.84 9.86
N PHE A 160 -3.24 -2.66 9.66
CA PHE A 160 -1.78 -2.55 9.45
C PHE A 160 -0.98 -2.92 10.70
N PHE A 161 -1.44 -2.53 11.89
CA PHE A 161 -0.80 -2.96 13.12
C PHE A 161 -0.98 -4.46 13.35
N GLY A 162 -2.18 -4.99 13.10
CA GLY A 162 -2.47 -6.42 13.16
C GLY A 162 -1.54 -7.21 12.23
N LEU A 163 -1.44 -6.82 10.96
CA LEU A 163 -0.60 -7.46 9.96
C LEU A 163 0.88 -7.40 10.35
N ALA A 164 1.38 -6.23 10.79
CA ALA A 164 2.77 -6.07 11.20
C ALA A 164 3.13 -6.92 12.42
N ILE A 165 2.24 -6.98 13.42
CA ILE A 165 2.43 -7.78 14.64
C ILE A 165 2.34 -9.28 14.32
N LEU A 166 1.35 -9.70 13.54
CA LEU A 166 1.21 -11.09 13.11
C LEU A 166 2.43 -11.54 12.30
N ALA A 167 2.88 -10.74 11.34
CA ALA A 167 4.09 -11.02 10.56
C ALA A 167 5.35 -11.13 11.46
N ALA A 168 5.49 -10.24 12.45
CA ALA A 168 6.59 -10.31 13.42
C ALA A 168 6.48 -11.51 14.37
N TRP A 169 5.28 -11.95 14.70
CA TRP A 169 5.02 -13.14 15.50
C TRP A 169 5.35 -14.43 14.72
N LEU A 170 5.02 -14.49 13.43
CA LEU A 170 5.37 -15.59 12.52
C LEU A 170 6.83 -15.59 12.07
N ALA A 171 7.58 -14.50 12.29
CA ALA A 171 8.97 -14.34 11.90
C ALA A 171 9.91 -15.51 12.30
N PRO A 172 9.83 -16.11 13.52
CA PRO A 172 10.73 -17.21 13.89
C PRO A 172 10.61 -18.42 12.96
N ARG A 173 9.42 -18.69 12.43
CA ARG A 173 9.17 -19.78 11.47
C ARG A 173 9.55 -19.38 10.03
N LEU A 174 9.45 -18.10 9.70
CA LEU A 174 9.65 -17.57 8.35
C LEU A 174 11.07 -17.04 8.07
N ARG A 175 11.96 -17.01 9.07
CA ARG A 175 13.35 -16.56 8.93
C ARG A 175 14.31 -17.61 8.36
N THR A 176 13.85 -18.81 8.02
CA THR A 176 14.70 -19.82 7.36
C THR A 176 15.12 -19.35 5.96
N ALA A 177 16.30 -19.77 5.49
CA ALA A 177 16.80 -19.40 4.16
C ALA A 177 15.82 -19.74 3.03
N LYS A 178 15.13 -20.90 3.12
CA LYS A 178 14.09 -21.30 2.14
C LYS A 178 12.88 -20.36 2.19
N SER A 179 12.35 -20.07 3.37
CA SER A 179 11.19 -19.17 3.53
C SER A 179 11.51 -17.76 3.04
N GLN A 180 12.68 -17.21 3.37
CA GLN A 180 13.10 -15.90 2.88
C GLN A 180 13.25 -15.86 1.35
N ARG A 181 13.74 -16.93 0.74
CA ARG A 181 13.82 -17.02 -0.73
C ARG A 181 12.42 -16.99 -1.34
N ILE A 182 11.49 -17.80 -0.83
CA ILE A 182 10.11 -17.84 -1.30
C ILE A 182 9.43 -16.48 -1.11
N ILE A 183 9.57 -15.85 0.05
CA ILE A 183 8.98 -14.53 0.33
C ILE A 183 9.52 -13.48 -0.64
N ASN A 184 10.85 -13.38 -0.82
CA ASN A 184 11.43 -12.39 -1.72
C ASN A 184 11.01 -12.64 -3.18
N LEU A 185 10.85 -13.91 -3.58
CA LEU A 185 10.36 -14.28 -4.91
C LEU A 185 8.89 -13.89 -5.08
N VAL A 186 8.03 -14.22 -4.12
CA VAL A 186 6.60 -13.84 -4.12
C VAL A 186 6.44 -12.33 -4.12
N VAL A 187 7.19 -11.60 -3.27
CA VAL A 187 7.17 -10.14 -3.25
C VAL A 187 7.62 -9.58 -4.60
N GLY A 188 8.70 -10.09 -5.19
CA GLY A 188 9.14 -9.70 -6.53
C GLY A 188 8.07 -9.92 -7.59
N CYS A 189 7.46 -11.12 -7.61
CA CYS A 189 6.37 -11.47 -8.52
C CYS A 189 5.16 -10.56 -8.35
N VAL A 190 4.70 -10.32 -7.12
CA VAL A 190 3.56 -9.44 -6.83
C VAL A 190 3.86 -8.01 -7.29
N MET A 191 5.05 -7.49 -7.01
CA MET A 191 5.43 -6.13 -7.41
C MET A 191 5.50 -5.98 -8.93
N TRP A 192 6.06 -6.96 -9.64
CA TRP A 192 6.07 -6.94 -11.11
C TRP A 192 4.70 -7.17 -11.73
N PHE A 193 3.89 -8.06 -11.17
CA PHE A 193 2.51 -8.27 -11.62
C PHE A 193 1.72 -6.96 -11.53
N ILE A 194 1.82 -6.28 -10.39
CA ILE A 194 1.14 -5.00 -10.18
C ILE A 194 1.74 -3.91 -11.07
N ALA A 195 3.07 -3.85 -11.25
CA ALA A 195 3.69 -2.91 -12.18
C ALA A 195 3.19 -3.11 -13.63
N LEU A 196 3.00 -4.36 -14.06
CA LEU A 196 2.50 -4.67 -15.40
C LEU A 196 1.01 -4.34 -15.54
N GLN A 197 0.20 -4.63 -14.52
CA GLN A 197 -1.20 -4.20 -14.48
C GLN A 197 -1.30 -2.68 -14.56
N LEU A 198 -0.47 -1.99 -13.77
CA LEU A 198 -0.40 -0.54 -13.74
C LEU A 198 0.05 0.08 -15.06
N ALA A 199 1.02 -0.56 -15.72
CA ALA A 199 1.46 -0.13 -17.05
C ALA A 199 0.35 -0.29 -18.10
N ARG A 200 -0.44 -1.37 -18.04
CA ARG A 200 -1.61 -1.56 -18.92
C ARG A 200 -2.65 -0.46 -18.70
N ASP A 201 -2.97 -0.17 -17.45
CA ASP A 201 -3.92 0.89 -17.09
C ASP A 201 -3.39 2.27 -17.53
N GLY A 202 -2.09 2.53 -17.35
CA GLY A 202 -1.42 3.75 -17.79
C GLY A 202 -1.44 3.95 -19.32
N ILE A 203 -1.27 2.86 -20.10
CA ILE A 203 -1.39 2.91 -21.56
C ILE A 203 -2.82 3.25 -21.97
N ALA A 204 -3.83 2.66 -21.33
CA ALA A 204 -5.24 2.96 -21.63
C ALA A 204 -5.60 4.43 -21.33
N HIS A 205 -5.09 4.98 -20.21
CA HIS A 205 -5.28 6.40 -19.87
C HIS A 205 -4.54 7.33 -20.84
N ALA A 206 -3.33 6.96 -21.28
CA ALA A 206 -2.59 7.74 -22.26
C ALA A 206 -3.31 7.76 -23.62
N GLN A 207 -3.87 6.63 -24.06
CA GLN A 207 -4.65 6.55 -25.29
C GLN A 207 -5.88 7.46 -25.26
N ALA A 208 -6.60 7.51 -24.13
CA ALA A 208 -7.75 8.41 -23.93
C ALA A 208 -7.38 9.91 -23.89
N LEU A 209 -6.11 10.24 -23.61
CA LEU A 209 -5.60 11.62 -23.58
C LEU A 209 -5.21 12.14 -24.98
N PHE A 210 -4.95 11.23 -25.92
CA PHE A 210 -4.53 11.54 -27.29
C PHE A 210 -5.62 11.28 -28.34
N SER A 211 -6.84 10.90 -27.93
CA SER A 211 -8.04 10.72 -28.77
C SER A 211 -9.07 11.81 -28.51
#